data_AF-A0A5N4B7T9-F1
#
_entry.id   AF-A0A5N4B7T9-F1
#
_cell.length_a   1.000
_cell.length_b   1.000
_cell.length_c   1.000
_cell.angle_alpha   90.00
_cell.angle_beta   90.00
_cell.angle_gamma   90.00
#
_symmetry.space_group_name_H-M   'P 1'
#
loop_
_entity.id
_entity.type
_entity.pdbx_description
1 polymer ?
#
loop_
_entity_poly.entity_id
_entity_poly.type
_entity_poly.pdbx_seq_one_letter_code
_entity_poly.pdbx_strand_id
1 'polypeptide(L)' 'AEKYAPSTLWTHYSMLRTCLDIKEKMKINKYSVLIAFIKQKNVGYEGKKAKVLTRKEINEFLRAAPDEIFLMIK' A
#
# COMPACT_ATOMS: atom_id res chain seq x y z
N ALA A 1 -15.96 -9.24 -8.87
CA ALA A 1 -15.05 -8.65 -7.87
C ALA A 1 -14.12 -7.65 -8.57
N GLU A 2 -13.82 -6.50 -7.95
CA GLU A 2 -12.85 -5.55 -8.52
C GLU A 2 -11.44 -6.14 -8.46
N LYS A 3 -10.67 -5.99 -9.55
CA LYS A 3 -9.36 -6.64 -9.73
C LYS A 3 -8.23 -6.01 -8.91
N TYR A 4 -8.35 -4.73 -8.54
CA TYR A 4 -7.31 -3.97 -7.85
C TYR A 4 -7.86 -3.22 -6.66
N ALA A 5 -7.10 -3.18 -5.57
CA ALA A 5 -7.42 -2.33 -4.43
C ALA A 5 -7.32 -0.84 -4.83
N PRO A 6 -8.11 0.05 -4.21
CA PRO A 6 -8.01 1.49 -4.44
C PRO A 6 -6.62 2.07 -4.21
N SER A 7 -5.87 1.57 -3.22
CA SER A 7 -4.46 1.92 -3.02
C SER A 7 -3.60 1.58 -4.23
N THR A 8 -3.81 0.41 -4.84
CA THR A 8 -3.10 -0.03 -6.05
C THR A 8 -3.42 0.86 -7.24
N LEU A 9 -4.66 1.31 -7.39
CA LEU A 9 -5.04 2.26 -8.46
C LEU A 9 -4.31 3.61 -8.31
N TRP A 10 -4.19 4.14 -7.09
CA TRP A 10 -3.41 5.35 -6.83
C TRP A 10 -1.90 5.17 -7.09
N THR A 11 -1.36 3.98 -6.79
CA THR A 11 0.04 3.65 -7.12
C THR A 11 0.27 3.65 -8.63
N HIS A 12 -0.59 2.96 -9.40
CA HIS A 12 -0.50 2.95 -10.87
C HIS A 12 -0.62 4.36 -11.44
N TYR A 13 -1.58 5.15 -10.95
CA TYR A 13 -1.72 6.55 -11.36
C TYR A 13 -0.45 7.36 -11.10
N SER A 14 0.18 7.18 -9.94
CA SER A 14 1.43 7.86 -9.59
C SER A 14 2.59 7.45 -10.50
N MET A 15 2.71 6.16 -10.83
CA MET A 15 3.72 5.67 -11.79
C MET A 15 3.49 6.27 -13.18
N LEU A 16 2.25 6.26 -13.66
CA LEU A 16 1.86 6.86 -14.93
C LEU A 16 2.13 8.35 -14.98
N ARG A 17 1.79 9.07 -13.91
CA ARG A 17 2.08 10.50 -13.78
C ARG A 17 3.55 10.80 -13.96
N THR A 18 4.42 10.10 -13.23
CA THR A 18 5.88 10.29 -13.32
C THR A 18 6.41 9.93 -14.71
N CYS A 19 5.93 8.82 -15.28
CA CYS A 19 6.37 8.36 -16.60
C CYS A 19 6.01 9.37 -17.71
N LEU A 20 4.77 9.84 -17.73
CA LEU A 20 4.28 10.82 -18.71
C LEU A 20 4.98 12.18 -18.55
N ASP A 21 5.27 12.58 -17.31
CA ASP A 21 5.96 13.84 -17.05
C ASP A 21 7.42 13.80 -17.55
N ILE A 22 8.12 12.69 -17.34
CA ILE A 22 9.53 12.54 -17.75
C ILE A 22 9.65 12.31 -19.26
N LYS A 23 8.86 11.41 -19.84
CA LYS A 23 9.02 10.98 -21.24
C LYS A 23 8.32 11.90 -22.23
N GLU A 24 7.08 12.27 -21.91
CA GLU A 24 6.19 12.99 -22.84
C GLU A 24 6.02 14.47 -22.47
N LYS A 25 6.66 14.93 -21.37
CA LYS A 25 6.44 16.26 -20.76
C LYS A 25 4.96 16.58 -20.57
N MET A 26 4.16 15.54 -20.32
CA MET A 26 2.71 15.63 -20.27
C MET A 26 2.21 15.55 -18.83
N LYS A 27 1.44 16.56 -18.41
CA LYS A 27 0.78 16.54 -17.10
C LYS A 27 -0.53 15.75 -17.17
N ILE A 28 -0.55 14.55 -16.60
CA ILE A 28 -1.76 13.71 -16.47
C ILE A 28 -2.86 14.37 -15.61
N ASN A 29 -2.51 15.38 -14.81
CA ASN A 29 -3.46 16.12 -13.98
C ASN A 29 -4.59 16.80 -14.77
N LYS A 30 -4.44 16.96 -16.09
CA LYS A 30 -5.47 17.50 -16.98
C LYS A 30 -6.67 16.55 -17.17
N TYR A 31 -6.51 15.26 -16.87
CA TYR A 31 -7.55 14.26 -17.04
C TYR A 31 -8.44 14.15 -15.79
N SER A 32 -9.35 15.11 -15.62
CA SER A 32 -10.25 15.20 -14.46
C SER A 32 -11.16 13.97 -14.32
N VAL A 33 -11.66 13.41 -15.43
CA VAL A 33 -12.52 12.21 -15.44
C VAL A 33 -11.78 11.00 -14.86
N LEU A 34 -10.51 10.83 -15.20
CA LEU A 34 -9.67 9.75 -14.66
C LEU A 34 -9.49 9.90 -13.15
N ILE A 35 -9.22 11.12 -12.68
CA ILE A 35 -9.06 11.40 -11.25
C ILE A 35 -10.38 11.16 -10.50
N ALA A 36 -11.50 11.58 -11.07
CA ALA A 36 -12.83 11.34 -10.50
C ALA A 36 -13.14 9.84 -10.38
N PHE A 37 -12.81 9.06 -11.42
CA PHE A 37 -12.94 7.61 -11.39
C PHE A 37 -12.13 6.97 -10.25
N ILE A 38 -10.85 7.31 -10.11
CA ILE A 38 -10.00 6.76 -9.03
C ILE A 38 -10.53 7.17 -7.65
N LYS A 39 -10.99 8.42 -7.49
CA LYS A 39 -11.60 8.90 -6.24
C LYS A 39 -12.87 8.11 -5.89
N GLN A 40 -13.74 7.86 -6.87
CA GLN A 40 -14.97 7.09 -6.66
C GLN A 40 -14.66 5.67 -6.19
N LYS A 41 -13.63 5.03 -6.74
CA LYS A 41 -13.18 3.69 -6.29
C LYS A 41 -12.62 3.68 -4.87
N ASN A 42 -12.15 4.82 -4.36
CA ASN A 42 -11.63 4.93 -3.00
C ASN A 42 -12.72 5.18 -1.94
N VAL A 43 -13.97 5.46 -2.34
CA VAL A 43 -15.06 5.73 -1.40
C VAL A 43 -15.38 4.45 -0.61
N GLY A 44 -15.32 4.54 0.72
CA GLY A 44 -15.57 3.41 1.62
C GLY A 44 -14.42 2.41 1.72
N TYR A 45 -13.28 2.65 1.06
CA TYR A 45 -12.11 1.81 1.19
C TYR A 45 -11.43 2.01 2.54
N GLU A 46 -11.44 0.97 3.37
CA GLU A 46 -10.63 0.89 4.56
C GLU A 46 -9.41 0.01 4.29
N GLY A 47 -8.22 0.61 4.34
CA GLY A 47 -6.98 -0.14 4.17
C GLY A 47 -6.77 -1.15 5.29
N LYS A 48 -6.42 -2.38 4.94
CA LYS A 48 -6.02 -3.41 5.92
C LYS A 48 -4.74 -2.94 6.62
N LYS A 49 -4.86 -2.54 7.88
CA LYS A 49 -3.70 -2.25 8.73
C LYS A 49 -3.13 -3.54 9.30
N ALA A 50 -1.81 -3.58 9.46
CA ALA A 50 -1.19 -4.65 10.23
C ALA A 50 -1.64 -4.57 11.69
N LYS A 51 -1.80 -5.72 12.34
CA LYS A 51 -2.09 -5.77 13.77
C LYS A 51 -0.89 -5.21 14.53
N VAL A 52 -1.14 -4.25 15.43
CA VAL A 52 -0.12 -3.79 16.37
C VAL A 52 0.05 -4.88 17.42
N LEU A 53 1.27 -5.41 17.55
CA LEU A 53 1.59 -6.42 18.55
C LEU A 53 1.50 -5.82 19.95
N THR A 54 0.80 -6.50 20.84
CA THR A 54 0.75 -6.15 22.26
C THR A 54 2.03 -6.58 22.97
N ARG A 55 2.34 -5.96 24.12
CA ARG A 55 3.48 -6.37 24.96
C ARG A 55 3.44 -7.86 25.33
N LYS A 56 2.24 -8.42 25.53
CA LYS A 56 2.06 -9.85 25.82
C LYS A 56 2.49 -10.71 24.63
N GLU A 57 2.00 -10.39 23.44
CA GLU A 57 2.34 -11.12 22.21
C GLU A 57 3.84 -11.02 21.89
N ILE A 58 4.45 -9.85 22.15
CA ILE A 58 5.91 -9.68 22.01
C ILE A 58 6.65 -10.58 23.01
N ASN A 59 6.26 -10.59 24.28
CA ASN A 59 6.90 -11.42 25.30
C ASN A 59 6.72 -12.92 25.04
N GLU A 60 5.55 -13.32 24.53
CA GLU A 60 5.27 -14.70 24.14
C GLU A 60 6.16 -15.12 22.97
N PHE A 61 6.25 -14.27 21.95
CA PHE A 61 7.16 -14.49 20.83
C PHE A 61 8.61 -14.64 21.30
N LEU A 62 9.12 -13.71 22.12
CA LEU A 62 10.50 -13.74 22.61
C LEU A 62 10.83 -14.95 23.51
N ARG A 63 9.83 -15.63 24.09
CA ARG A 63 10.04 -16.80 24.96
C ARG A 63 9.83 -18.14 24.26
N ALA A 64 8.93 -18.18 23.30
CA ALA A 64 8.46 -19.41 22.68
C ALA A 64 8.93 -19.60 21.24
N ALA A 65 9.31 -18.52 20.54
CA ALA A 65 9.83 -18.63 19.19
C ALA A 65 11.26 -19.20 19.23
N PRO A 66 11.64 -20.10 18.30
CA PRO A 66 13.02 -20.58 18.20
C PRO A 66 13.98 -19.44 17.84
N ASP A 67 14.95 -19.20 18.73
CA ASP A 67 15.92 -18.12 18.57
C ASP A 67 16.65 -18.22 17.23
N GLU A 68 17.18 -19.39 16.88
CA GLU A 68 17.97 -19.64 15.66
C GLU A 68 17.28 -19.21 14.34
N ILE A 69 15.95 -19.15 14.32
CA ILE A 69 15.16 -18.80 13.14
C ILE A 69 14.79 -17.32 13.13
N PHE A 70 14.43 -16.78 14.30
CA PHE A 70 13.72 -15.50 14.40
C PHE A 70 14.52 -14.39 15.07
N LEU A 71 15.40 -14.76 15.99
CA LEU A 71 16.34 -13.85 16.61
C LEU A 71 17.68 -14.17 15.93
N MET A 72 18.15 -13.31 15.04
CA MET A 72 19.47 -13.43 14.39
C MET A 72 20.63 -13.27 15.42
N ILE A 73 20.56 -13.98 16.53
CA ILE A 73 21.56 -14.11 17.57
C ILE A 73 22.50 -15.19 17.06
N LYS A 74 23.71 -14.76 16.69
CA LYS A 74 24.84 -15.64 16.44
C LYS A 74 25.69 -15.71 17.70
#